data_AF-A0A7C2A600-F1
#
_entry.id   AF-A0A7C2A600-F1
#
_cell.length_a   1.000
_cell.length_b   1.000
_cell.length_c   1.000
_cell.angle_alpha   90.00
_cell.angle_beta   90.00
_cell.angle_gamma   90.00
#
_symmetry.space_group_name_H-M   'P 1'
#
loop_
_entity.id
_entity.type
_entity.pdbx_description
1 polymer ?
#
loop_
_entity_poly.entity_id
_entity_poly.type
_entity_poly.pdbx_seq_one_letter_code
_entity_poly.pdbx_strand_id
1 'polypeptide(L)'
;GFDFGGNASKVFTLIYHLKKTDELFQRIPGVEGSLYIVAGVGVNYQQTGDLILAPIRTGVGWRGGVNVGYVHYGKKQSWIPF
;
A
#
# COMPACT_ATOMS: atom_id res chain seq x y z
N GLY A 1 -14.67 -13.53 -1.14
CA GLY A 1 -15.75 -13.00 -1.99
C GLY A 1 -15.40 -13.33 -3.42
N PHE A 2 -16.41 -13.56 -4.25
CA PHE A 2 -16.23 -13.89 -5.66
C PHE A 2 -15.81 -12.60 -6.40
N ASP A 3 -14.51 -12.35 -6.50
CA ASP A 3 -13.97 -11.25 -7.30
C ASP A 3 -14.05 -11.66 -8.78
N PHE A 4 -15.23 -11.45 -9.37
CA PHE A 4 -15.40 -11.42 -10.81
C PHE A 4 -14.47 -10.34 -11.38
N GLY A 5 -13.56 -10.77 -12.26
CA GLY A 5 -12.52 -9.93 -12.84
C GLY A 5 -13.07 -8.66 -13.48
N GLY A 6 -12.26 -7.59 -13.39
CA GLY A 6 -12.57 -6.34 -14.07
C GLY A 6 -11.66 -5.16 -13.78
N ASN A 7 -10.80 -5.22 -12.76
CA ASN A 7 -9.80 -4.18 -12.53
C ASN A 7 -8.47 -4.82 -12.11
N ALA A 8 -7.60 -5.06 -13.08
CA ALA A 8 -6.20 -5.43 -12.86
C ALA A 8 -5.44 -4.20 -12.33
N SER A 9 -5.78 -3.75 -11.11
CA SER A 9 -4.99 -2.73 -10.45
C SER A 9 -3.63 -3.34 -10.09
N LYS A 10 -2.57 -2.75 -10.64
CA LYS A 10 -1.20 -3.10 -10.26
C LYS A 10 -0.74 -2.12 -9.21
N VAL A 11 0.04 -2.62 -8.27
CA VAL A 11 0.67 -1.81 -7.22
C VAL A 11 2.17 -2.03 -7.28
N PHE A 12 2.91 -0.94 -7.34
CA PHE A 12 4.36 -0.92 -7.23
C PHE A 12 4.74 -0.08 -6.02
N THR A 13 5.52 -0.63 -5.07
CA THR A 13 5.81 0.04 -3.81
C THR A 13 7.28 0.43 -3.74
N LEU A 14 7.52 1.73 -3.59
CA LEU A 14 8.85 2.24 -3.25
C LEU A 14 9.06 2.13 -1.75
N ILE A 15 10.26 1.70 -1.36
CA ILE A 15 10.66 1.49 0.03
C ILE A 15 11.88 2.37 0.31
N TYR A 16 11.77 3.24 1.31
CA TYR A 16 12.83 4.16 1.71
C TYR A 16 13.26 3.90 3.16
N HIS A 17 14.54 4.14 3.43
CA HIS A 17 15.17 3.98 4.75
C HIS A 17 15.05 2.58 5.35
N LEU A 18 14.92 1.54 4.52
CA LEU A 18 14.93 0.15 4.99
C LEU A 18 16.34 -0.24 5.46
N LYS A 19 16.52 -0.44 6.76
CA LYS A 19 17.83 -0.85 7.31
C LYS A 19 17.94 -2.37 7.33
N LYS A 20 16.84 -3.07 7.62
CA LYS A 20 16.75 -4.54 7.62
C LYS A 20 15.40 -4.98 7.07
N THR A 21 15.38 -6.06 6.29
CA THR A 21 14.14 -6.61 5.70
C THR A 21 13.07 -6.95 6.74
N ASP A 22 13.48 -7.33 7.96
CA ASP A 22 12.55 -7.63 9.04
C ASP A 22 11.69 -6.45 9.47
N GLU A 23 12.13 -5.21 9.23
CA GLU A 23 11.37 -3.98 9.50
C GLU A 23 10.12 -3.86 8.62
N LEU A 24 10.05 -4.59 7.50
CA LEU A 24 8.85 -4.61 6.67
C LEU A 24 7.74 -5.41 7.31
N PHE A 25 8.04 -6.47 8.07
CA PHE A 25 7.02 -7.46 8.49
C PHE A 25 6.22 -7.02 9.71
N GLN A 26 5.49 -5.92 9.55
CA GLN A 26 4.64 -5.32 10.57
C GLN A 26 3.46 -4.58 9.91
N ARG A 27 2.66 -3.91 10.74
CA ARG A 27 1.64 -2.98 10.26
C ARG A 27 2.25 -1.60 10.09
N ILE A 28 2.00 -0.98 8.96
CA ILE A 28 2.54 0.33 8.62
C ILE A 28 1.36 1.27 8.38
N PRO A 29 1.12 2.24 9.27
CA PRO A 29 -0.01 3.15 9.16
C PRO A 29 0.17 4.09 7.96
N GLY A 30 -0.95 4.44 7.33
CA GLY A 30 -1.00 5.48 6.33
C GLY A 30 -0.75 6.86 6.94
N VAL A 31 -0.13 7.75 6.18
CA VAL A 31 0.07 9.14 6.57
C VAL A 31 -1.12 9.96 6.09
N GLU A 32 -1.69 10.76 6.98
CA GLU A 32 -2.79 11.67 6.67
C GLU A 32 -2.38 12.67 5.56
N GLY A 33 -3.29 12.96 4.61
CA GLY A 33 -3.06 13.94 3.55
C GLY A 33 -2.05 13.56 2.45
N SER A 34 -1.55 12.31 2.42
CA SER A 34 -0.45 11.90 1.54
C SER A 34 -0.88 11.40 0.15
N LEU A 35 -2.10 11.72 -0.30
CA LEU A 35 -2.61 11.26 -1.59
C LEU A 35 -2.22 12.23 -2.72
N TYR A 36 -1.44 11.73 -3.68
CA TYR A 36 -1.10 12.45 -4.90
C TYR A 36 -1.62 11.69 -6.11
N ILE A 37 -2.29 12.40 -7.03
CA ILE A 37 -2.88 11.82 -8.24
C ILE A 37 -2.38 12.58 -9.45
N VAL A 38 -1.74 11.89 -10.39
CA VAL A 38 -1.28 12.46 -11.67
C VAL A 38 -1.53 11.45 -12.78
N ALA A 39 -2.23 11.87 -13.85
CA ALA A 39 -2.45 11.07 -15.06
C ALA A 39 -3.00 9.63 -14.81
N GLY A 40 -3.86 9.46 -13.81
CA GLY A 40 -4.44 8.15 -13.47
C GLY A 40 -3.55 7.25 -12.60
N VAL A 41 -2.43 7.79 -12.10
CA VAL A 41 -1.54 7.15 -11.12
C VAL A 41 -1.79 7.78 -9.75
N GLY A 42 -2.03 6.95 -8.73
CA GLY A 42 -2.24 7.39 -7.35
C GLY A 42 -1.15 6.88 -6.41
N VAL A 43 -0.63 7.76 -5.55
CA VAL A 43 0.34 7.42 -4.50
C VAL A 43 -0.23 7.78 -3.14
N ASN A 44 -0.09 6.90 -2.15
CA ASN A 44 -0.44 7.17 -0.74
C ASN A 44 0.72 6.71 0.14
N TYR A 45 1.26 7.58 0.99
CA TYR A 45 2.43 7.25 1.79
C TYR A 45 2.05 6.54 3.09
N GLN A 46 2.91 5.63 3.53
CA GLN A 46 2.80 4.91 4.79
C GLN A 46 4.13 5.02 5.51
N GLN A 47 4.10 5.20 6.82
CA GLN A 47 5.32 5.44 7.59
C GLN A 47 5.25 4.79 8.97
N THR A 48 6.37 4.19 9.38
CA THR A 48 6.60 3.76 10.76
C THR A 48 8.05 4.05 11.13
N GLY A 49 8.26 4.90 12.14
CA GLY A 49 9.59 5.44 12.43
C GLY A 49 10.20 6.13 11.19
N ASP A 50 11.40 5.69 10.79
CA ASP A 50 12.12 6.19 9.60
C ASP A 50 11.68 5.51 8.29
N LEU A 51 11.06 4.33 8.38
CA LEU A 51 10.66 3.52 7.22
C LEU A 51 9.48 4.18 6.51
N ILE A 52 9.65 4.47 5.22
CA ILE A 52 8.60 5.05 4.37
C ILE A 52 8.29 4.11 3.22
N LEU A 53 7.01 3.86 3.00
CA LEU A 53 6.48 3.15 1.85
C LEU A 53 5.64 4.08 1.00
N ALA A 54 5.83 4.02 -0.31
CA ALA A 54 5.00 4.72 -1.28
C ALA A 54 4.44 3.73 -2.31
N PRO A 55 3.30 3.06 -2.00
CA PRO A 55 2.57 2.26 -2.97
C PRO A 55 1.95 3.13 -4.06
N ILE A 56 2.40 2.91 -5.29
CA ILE A 56 1.94 3.52 -6.53
C ILE A 56 0.94 2.59 -7.17
N ARG A 57 -0.30 3.06 -7.34
CA ARG A 57 -1.41 2.27 -7.89
C ARG A 57 -1.78 2.80 -9.27
N THR A 58 -1.91 1.89 -10.22
CA THR A 58 -2.32 2.18 -11.60
C THR A 58 -3.51 1.30 -12.00
N GLY A 59 -4.45 1.86 -12.76
CA GLY A 59 -5.53 1.10 -13.40
C GLY A 59 -6.91 1.75 -13.23
N VAL A 60 -7.88 1.23 -13.97
CA VAL A 60 -9.31 1.48 -13.75
C VAL A 60 -9.69 0.88 -12.38
N GLY A 61 -10.53 1.56 -11.58
CA GLY A 61 -10.89 1.10 -10.22
C GLY A 61 -10.34 1.91 -9.04
N TRP A 62 -9.81 3.12 -9.28
CA TRP A 62 -9.24 4.01 -8.25
C TRP A 62 -10.19 4.39 -7.09
N ARG A 63 -11.48 4.08 -7.18
CA ARG A 63 -12.51 4.46 -6.20
C ARG A 63 -12.47 3.64 -4.89
N GLY A 64 -11.73 2.53 -4.83
CA GLY A 64 -11.69 1.65 -3.65
C GLY A 64 -10.41 1.67 -2.81
N GLY A 65 -9.30 2.24 -3.32
CA GLY A 65 -7.97 2.10 -2.70
C GLY A 65 -7.49 3.29 -1.85
N VAL A 66 -8.32 4.33 -1.72
CA VAL A 66 -7.92 5.62 -1.16
C VAL A 66 -8.01 5.66 0.38
N ASN A 67 -8.67 4.69 1.01
CA ASN A 67 -8.98 4.70 2.44
C ASN A 67 -8.46 3.46 3.18
N VAL A 68 -7.20 3.08 2.98
CA VAL A 68 -6.60 2.03 3.82
C VAL A 68 -5.69 2.71 4.84
N GLY A 69 -6.14 2.81 6.09
CA GLY A 69 -5.42 3.49 7.17
C GLY A 69 -4.12 2.78 7.58
N TYR A 70 -3.87 1.56 7.11
CA TYR A 70 -2.62 0.82 7.29
C TYR A 70 -2.47 -0.29 6.24
N VAL A 71 -1.25 -0.77 6.03
CA VAL A 71 -0.99 -2.05 5.34
C VAL A 71 -0.28 -3.00 6.28
N HIS A 72 -0.63 -4.29 6.19
CA HIS A 72 0.01 -5.35 6.92
C HIS A 72 0.89 -6.18 5.99
N TYR A 73 2.20 -6.19 6.25
CA TYR A 73 3.16 -7.04 5.55
C TYR A 73 3.53 -8.22 6.45
N GLY A 74 3.29 -9.43 5.95
CA GLY A 74 3.63 -10.67 6.64
C GLY A 74 4.71 -11.45 5.89
N LYS A 75 5.51 -12.23 6.62
CA LYS A 75 6.47 -13.18 6.01
C LYS A 75 5.78 -14.30 5.22
N LYS A 76 4.53 -14.59 5.58
CA LYS A 76 3.69 -15.61 4.96
C LYS A 76 2.36 -14.98 4.59
N GLN A 77 1.74 -15.50 3.53
CA GLN A 77 0.39 -15.13 3.17
C GLN A 77 -0.56 -15.47 4.34
N SER A 78 -1.39 -14.50 4.72
CA SER A 78 -2.44 -14.66 5.73
C SER A 78 -3.76 -14.15 5.18
N TRP A 79 -4.84 -14.86 5.49
CA TRP A 79 -6.21 -14.40 5.25
C TRP A 79 -6.67 -13.41 6.31
N ILE A 80 -6.00 -13.44 7.46
CA ILE A 80 -6.29 -12.62 8.62
C ILE A 80 -5.38 -11.38 8.56
N PRO A 81 -5.93 -10.15 8.46
CA PRO A 81 -5.16 -8.93 8.22
C PRO A 81 -4.57 -8.31 9.49
N PHE A 82 -4.54 -9.06 10.60
CA PHE A 82 -4.08 -8.62 11.91
C PHE A 82 -2.90 -9.46 12.42
#